data_AF-A0A7V9YX75-F1
#
_entry.id   AF-A0A7V9YX75-F1
#
_cell.length_a   1.000
_cell.length_b   1.000
_cell.length_c   1.000
_cell.angle_alpha   90.00
_cell.angle_beta   90.00
_cell.angle_gamma   90.00
#
_symmetry.space_group_name_H-M   'P 1'
#
loop_
_entity.id
_entity.type
_entity.pdbx_description
1 polymer ?
#
loop_
_entity_poly.entity_id
_entity_poly.type
_entity_poly.pdbx_seq_one_letter_code
_entity_poly.pdbx_strand_id
1 'polypeptide(L)'
;MKAVGKMKFILSLQGPMAAGKTSLAKRLENWLRDVTFIYENPYPIVEKRKKLKLNIFKEEDFIINQKMFIEAEIERFHKLPEGRVIFDRGPEDVEFYTLYFPKAIGQDWNVEE
;
A
#
# COMPACT_ATOMS: atom_id res chain seq x y z
N MET A 1 26.20 -17.44 -17.98
CA MET A 1 25.65 -17.29 -16.61
C MET A 1 24.53 -16.27 -16.65
N LYS A 2 23.28 -16.64 -16.34
CA LYS A 2 22.23 -15.63 -16.10
C LYS A 2 22.66 -14.85 -14.86
N ALA A 3 22.73 -13.52 -14.96
CA ALA A 3 22.92 -12.68 -13.79
C ALA A 3 21.80 -13.03 -12.79
N VAL A 4 22.18 -13.53 -11.61
CA VAL A 4 21.25 -13.57 -10.49
C VAL A 4 20.96 -12.10 -10.21
N GLY A 5 19.77 -11.63 -10.60
CA GLY A 5 19.32 -10.28 -10.26
C GLY A 5 19.55 -10.08 -8.76
N LYS A 6 20.19 -8.97 -8.37
CA LYS A 6 20.44 -8.66 -6.96
C LYS A 6 19.13 -8.83 -6.18
N MET A 7 19.16 -9.48 -5.03
CA MET A 7 17.95 -9.76 -4.26
C MET A 7 17.41 -8.45 -3.64
N LYS A 8 16.10 -8.20 -3.78
CA LYS A 8 15.39 -7.12 -3.09
C LYS A 8 15.16 -7.52 -1.64
N PHE A 9 15.68 -6.73 -0.70
CA PHE A 9 15.37 -6.88 0.72
C PHE A 9 14.40 -5.78 1.12
N ILE A 10 13.18 -6.17 1.48
CA ILE A 10 12.09 -5.23 1.77
C ILE A 10 11.76 -5.33 3.26
N LEU A 11 11.73 -4.18 3.93
CA LEU A 11 11.22 -4.04 5.29
C LEU A 11 10.02 -3.08 5.27
N SER A 12 8.93 -3.50 5.89
CA SER A 12 7.68 -2.76 5.96
C SER A 12 7.47 -2.25 7.38
N LEU A 13 7.32 -0.94 7.57
CA LEU A 13 6.92 -0.37 8.85
C LEU A 13 5.39 -0.43 8.94
N GLN A 14 4.90 -1.29 9.83
CA GLN A 14 3.48 -1.57 10.00
C GLN A 14 2.87 -0.87 11.22
N GLY A 15 1.58 -0.59 11.18
CA GLY A 15 0.82 -0.03 12.29
C GLY A 15 -0.19 1.04 11.87
N PRO A 16 -1.01 1.56 12.80
CA PRO A 16 -2.09 2.47 12.44
C PRO A 16 -1.59 3.84 11.97
N MET A 17 -2.51 4.62 11.39
CA MET A 17 -2.27 6.03 11.06
C MET A 17 -1.87 6.80 12.34
N ALA A 18 -0.94 7.75 12.20
CA ALA A 18 -0.40 8.55 13.30
C ALA A 18 0.36 7.78 14.41
N ALA A 19 0.68 6.49 14.22
CA ALA A 19 1.51 5.71 15.16
C ALA A 19 3.01 6.08 15.15
N GLY A 20 3.43 7.05 14.32
CA GLY A 20 4.83 7.50 14.23
C GLY A 20 5.69 6.78 13.19
N LYS A 21 5.11 5.94 12.32
CA LYS A 21 5.84 5.19 11.26
C LYS A 21 6.63 6.11 10.34
N THR A 22 5.99 7.14 9.78
CA THR A 22 6.65 8.13 8.91
C THR A 22 7.75 8.90 9.65
N SER A 23 7.57 9.18 10.95
CA SER A 23 8.61 9.83 11.77
C SER A 23 9.82 8.92 11.96
N LEU A 24 9.60 7.62 12.20
CA LEU A 24 10.67 6.63 12.27
C LEU A 24 11.37 6.47 10.91
N ALA A 25 10.63 6.35 9.81
CA ALA A 25 11.18 6.27 8.45
C ALA A 25 12.11 7.44 8.14
N LYS A 26 11.65 8.68 8.36
CA LYS A 26 12.46 9.89 8.17
C LYS A 26 13.70 9.90 9.06
N ARG A 27 13.58 9.43 10.31
CA ARG A 27 14.74 9.34 11.21
C ARG A 27 15.74 8.30 10.73
N LEU A 28 15.30 7.15 10.20
CA LEU A 28 16.19 6.13 9.63
C LEU A 28 16.85 6.60 8.33
N GLU A 29 16.12 7.33 7.48
CA GLU A 29 16.63 7.89 6.22
C GLU A 29 17.83 8.83 6.45
N ASN A 30 17.83 9.57 7.55
CA ASN A 30 18.97 10.41 7.93
C ASN A 30 20.24 9.62 8.33
N TRP A 31 20.12 8.33 8.68
CA TRP A 31 21.23 7.50 9.17
C TRP A 31 21.67 6.42 8.17
N LEU A 32 20.76 5.95 7.32
CA LEU A 32 21.00 4.85 6.37
C LEU A 32 21.19 5.40 4.95
N ARG A 33 22.42 5.31 4.42
CA ARG A 33 22.78 5.89 3.11
C ARG A 33 22.46 4.99 1.90
N ASP A 34 22.33 3.70 2.12
CA ASP A 34 22.19 2.67 1.07
C ASP A 34 20.84 1.93 1.19
N VAL A 35 19.79 2.68 1.50
CA VAL A 35 18.42 2.19 1.66
C VAL A 35 17.49 3.16 0.93
N THR A 36 16.60 2.62 0.10
CA THR A 36 15.53 3.39 -0.53
C THR A 36 14.33 3.45 0.41
N PHE A 37 13.81 4.65 0.68
CA PHE A 37 12.60 4.85 1.45
C PHE A 37 11.41 5.11 0.53
N ILE A 38 10.32 4.36 0.73
CA ILE A 38 9.08 4.51 -0.01
C ILE A 38 8.00 4.94 0.97
N TYR A 39 7.49 6.14 0.74
CA TYR A 39 6.45 6.75 1.56
C TYR A 39 5.05 6.44 1.01
N GLU A 40 4.09 6.34 1.92
CA GLU A 40 2.68 6.19 1.62
C GLU A 40 2.17 7.40 0.83
N ASN A 41 1.52 7.11 -0.30
CA ASN A 41 0.87 8.12 -1.11
C ASN A 41 -0.39 7.54 -1.77
N PRO A 42 -1.57 7.71 -1.15
CA PRO A 42 -2.82 7.21 -1.70
C PRO A 42 -3.43 8.16 -2.73
N TYR A 43 -2.94 9.40 -2.83
CA TYR A 43 -3.56 10.47 -3.64
C TYR A 43 -3.81 10.08 -5.10
N PRO A 44 -2.88 9.44 -5.85
CA PRO A 44 -3.13 9.06 -7.23
C PRO A 44 -4.36 8.14 -7.39
N ILE A 45 -4.55 7.20 -6.46
CA ILE A 45 -5.67 6.26 -6.49
C ILE A 45 -6.96 6.94 -6.03
N VAL A 46 -6.88 7.79 -5.00
CA VAL A 46 -8.02 8.61 -4.55
C VAL A 46 -8.52 9.54 -5.66
N GLU A 47 -7.63 10.16 -6.43
CA GLU A 47 -7.99 11.00 -7.58
C GLU A 47 -8.57 10.17 -8.73
N LYS A 48 -8.01 8.98 -9.02
CA LYS A 48 -8.60 8.04 -10.00
C LYS A 48 -10.02 7.64 -9.61
N ARG A 49 -10.25 7.30 -8.34
CA ARG A 49 -11.58 6.99 -7.78
C ARG A 49 -12.57 8.15 -7.99
N LYS A 50 -12.17 9.39 -7.68
CA LYS A 50 -13.00 10.58 -7.88
C LYS A 50 -13.39 10.77 -9.35
N LYS A 51 -12.45 10.59 -10.28
CA LYS A 51 -12.72 10.71 -11.72
C LYS A 51 -13.71 9.66 -12.22
N LEU A 52 -13.64 8.43 -11.67
CA LEU A 52 -14.57 7.34 -11.97
C LEU A 52 -15.91 7.47 -11.24
N LYS A 53 -16.06 8.45 -10.33
CA LYS A 53 -17.27 8.70 -9.52
C LYS A 53 -17.73 7.47 -8.70
N LEU A 54 -16.79 6.62 -8.29
CA LEU A 54 -17.09 5.44 -7.48
C LEU A 54 -17.58 5.84 -6.10
N ASN A 55 -18.66 5.20 -5.65
CA ASN A 55 -19.16 5.33 -4.29
C ASN A 55 -18.72 4.12 -3.45
N ILE A 56 -17.73 4.30 -2.58
CA ILE A 56 -17.21 3.22 -1.72
C ILE A 56 -18.21 2.67 -0.70
N PHE A 57 -19.42 3.25 -0.60
CA PHE A 57 -20.53 2.72 0.19
C PHE A 57 -21.45 1.79 -0.62
N LYS A 58 -21.08 1.45 -1.86
CA LYS A 58 -21.71 0.41 -2.68
C LYS A 58 -20.71 -0.71 -2.94
N GLU A 59 -21.15 -1.96 -2.86
CA GLU A 59 -20.30 -3.15 -2.98
C GLU A 59 -19.46 -3.16 -4.27
N GLU A 60 -20.11 -3.04 -5.44
CA GLU A 60 -19.43 -3.10 -6.74
C GLU A 60 -18.36 -2.01 -6.88
N ASP A 61 -18.70 -0.78 -6.50
CA ASP A 61 -17.79 0.38 -6.55
C ASP A 61 -16.64 0.25 -5.54
N PHE A 62 -16.91 -0.34 -4.36
CA PHE A 62 -15.89 -0.65 -3.36
C PHE A 62 -14.92 -1.70 -3.88
N ILE A 63 -15.41 -2.79 -4.49
CA ILE A 63 -14.56 -3.84 -5.08
C ILE A 63 -13.66 -3.25 -6.17
N ILE A 64 -14.21 -2.40 -7.05
CA ILE A 64 -13.42 -1.70 -8.07
C ILE A 64 -12.35 -0.81 -7.40
N ASN A 65 -12.70 -0.09 -6.34
CA ASN A 65 -11.74 0.71 -5.58
C ASN A 65 -10.60 -0.15 -5.02
N GLN A 66 -10.91 -1.27 -4.36
CA GLN A 66 -9.89 -2.13 -3.77
C GLN A 66 -8.98 -2.76 -4.82
N LYS A 67 -9.53 -3.19 -5.97
CA LYS A 67 -8.74 -3.65 -7.11
C LYS A 67 -7.74 -2.59 -7.57
N MET A 68 -8.14 -1.33 -7.65
CA MET A 68 -7.21 -0.24 -8.02
C MET A 68 -6.06 -0.06 -7.01
N PHE A 69 -6.31 -0.23 -5.71
CA PHE A 69 -5.25 -0.14 -4.68
C PHE A 69 -4.29 -1.34 -4.77
N ILE A 70 -4.82 -2.55 -4.99
CA ILE A 70 -4.02 -3.78 -5.13
C ILE A 70 -3.13 -3.71 -6.38
N GLU A 71 -3.71 -3.35 -7.54
CA GLU A 71 -2.97 -3.17 -8.80
C GLU A 71 -1.83 -2.17 -8.66
N ALA A 72 -2.09 -1.04 -7.98
CA ALA A 72 -1.08 -0.02 -7.76
C ALA A 72 0.09 -0.53 -6.90
N GLU A 73 -0.17 -1.40 -5.92
CA GLU A 73 0.87 -1.98 -5.09
C GLU A 73 1.70 -3.01 -5.85
N ILE A 74 1.06 -3.85 -6.68
CA ILE A 74 1.74 -4.78 -7.58
C ILE A 74 2.66 -4.01 -8.54
N GLU A 75 2.15 -2.96 -9.18
CA GLU A 75 2.94 -2.12 -10.07
C GLU A 75 4.12 -1.45 -9.35
N ARG A 76 3.91 -0.95 -8.13
CA ARG A 76 4.95 -0.35 -7.31
C ARG A 76 6.05 -1.35 -7.01
N PHE A 77 5.69 -2.57 -6.60
CA PHE A 77 6.63 -3.65 -6.34
C PHE A 77 7.52 -3.96 -7.56
N HIS A 78 6.93 -4.04 -8.75
CA HIS A 78 7.68 -4.24 -9.99
C HIS A 78 8.64 -3.09 -10.32
N LYS A 79 8.28 -1.86 -9.95
CA LYS A 79 9.09 -0.63 -10.17
C LYS A 79 10.15 -0.40 -9.08
N LEU A 80 10.19 -1.20 -8.02
CA LEU A 80 11.18 -1.04 -6.95
C LEU A 80 12.61 -1.21 -7.46
N PRO A 81 13.56 -0.39 -6.96
CA PRO A 81 14.97 -0.60 -7.24
C PRO A 81 15.46 -1.91 -6.61
N GLU A 82 16.58 -2.41 -7.11
CA GLU A 82 17.30 -3.49 -6.45
C GLU A 82 17.93 -3.02 -5.14
N GLY A 83 18.13 -3.93 -4.18
CA GLY A 83 18.77 -3.64 -2.90
C GLY A 83 17.79 -3.55 -1.73
N ARG A 84 18.10 -2.67 -0.76
CA ARG A 84 17.33 -2.52 0.49
C ARG A 84 16.27 -1.44 0.34
N VAL A 85 15.03 -1.79 0.61
CA VAL A 85 13.88 -0.90 0.56
C VAL A 85 13.17 -0.91 1.91
N ILE A 86 12.86 0.28 2.43
CA ILE A 86 11.97 0.45 3.59
C ILE A 86 10.69 1.14 3.13
N PHE A 87 9.55 0.53 3.43
CA PHE A 87 8.24 1.16 3.28
C PHE A 87 7.78 1.73 4.62
N ASP A 88 7.18 2.92 4.63
CA ASP A 88 6.56 3.51 5.84
C ASP A 88 5.09 3.07 6.06
N ARG A 89 4.65 2.09 5.27
CA ARG A 89 3.36 1.39 5.28
C ARG A 89 3.58 -0.08 4.96
N GLY A 90 2.56 -0.92 5.12
CA GLY A 90 2.61 -2.30 4.67
C GLY A 90 1.36 -2.79 3.94
N PRO A 91 1.41 -4.04 3.43
CA PRO A 91 0.30 -4.63 2.70
C PRO A 91 -0.94 -4.83 3.59
N GLU A 92 -0.76 -4.88 4.90
CA GLU A 92 -1.84 -5.01 5.87
C GLU A 92 -2.82 -3.84 5.83
N ASP A 93 -2.38 -2.64 5.40
CA ASP A 93 -3.31 -1.52 5.24
C ASP A 93 -4.35 -1.85 4.15
N VAL A 94 -3.89 -2.37 3.01
CA VAL A 94 -4.76 -2.73 1.89
C VAL A 94 -5.65 -3.92 2.27
N GLU A 95 -5.10 -4.94 2.91
CA GLU A 95 -5.86 -6.09 3.42
C GLU A 95 -6.91 -5.65 4.44
N PHE A 96 -6.53 -4.83 5.41
CA PHE A 96 -7.41 -4.37 6.47
C PHE A 96 -8.62 -3.63 5.90
N TYR A 97 -8.38 -2.65 5.03
CA TYR A 97 -9.48 -1.92 4.40
C TYR A 97 -10.32 -2.83 3.51
N THR A 98 -9.74 -3.82 2.84
CA THR A 98 -10.49 -4.74 1.98
C THR A 98 -11.46 -5.59 2.79
N LEU A 99 -10.99 -6.21 3.88
CA LEU A 99 -11.75 -7.21 4.63
C LEU A 99 -12.63 -6.62 5.75
N TYR A 100 -12.21 -5.49 6.34
CA TYR A 100 -12.84 -4.98 7.57
C TYR A 100 -13.58 -3.66 7.38
N PHE A 101 -13.33 -2.89 6.33
CA PHE A 101 -14.12 -1.67 6.07
C PHE A 101 -15.61 -1.96 5.88
N PRO A 102 -16.04 -2.98 5.09
CA PRO A 102 -17.47 -3.29 4.94
C PRO A 102 -18.13 -3.57 6.29
N LYS A 103 -17.48 -4.39 7.13
CA LYS A 103 -17.93 -4.73 8.48
C LYS A 103 -18.05 -3.49 9.37
N ALA A 104 -17.09 -2.57 9.28
CA ALA A 104 -17.09 -1.33 10.06
C ALA A 104 -18.24 -0.37 9.70
N ILE A 105 -18.77 -0.47 8.48
CA ILE A 105 -19.94 0.31 8.03
C ILE A 105 -21.25 -0.49 8.09
N GLY A 106 -21.26 -1.65 8.73
CA GLY A 106 -22.44 -2.50 8.91
C GLY A 106 -22.88 -3.24 7.64
N GLN A 107 -21.97 -3.46 6.71
CA GLN A 107 -22.21 -4.19 5.47
C GLN A 107 -21.55 -5.57 5.52
N ASP A 108 -22.16 -6.56 4.86
CA ASP A 108 -21.67 -7.94 4.76
C ASP A 108 -21.41 -8.29 3.29
N TRP A 109 -20.50 -7.53 2.67
CA TRP A 109 -20.13 -7.71 1.27
C TRP A 109 -19.16 -8.87 1.10
N ASN A 110 -19.35 -9.62 0.02
CA ASN A 110 -18.49 -10.76 -0.28
C ASN A 110 -17.25 -10.30 -1.05
N VAL A 111 -16.28 -9.77 -0.31
CA VAL A 111 -15.05 -9.19 -0.87
C VAL A 111 -13.96 -10.22 -1.17
N GLU A 112 -14.13 -11.46 -0.70
CA GLU A 112 -13.16 -12.55 -0.85
C GLU A 112 -13.43 -13.46 -2.06
N GLU A 113 -14.64 -13.41 -2.64
CA GLU A 113 -15.05 -14.13 -3.85
C GLU A 113 -14.84 -13.31 -5.14
#